data_AF-A0A938PNY1-F1
#
_entry.id   AF-A0A938PNY1-F1
#
_cell.length_a   1.000
_cell.length_b   1.000
_cell.length_c   1.000
_cell.angle_alpha   90.00
_cell.angle_beta   90.00
_cell.angle_gamma   90.00
#
_symmetry.space_group_name_H-M   'P 1'
#
loop_
_entity.id
_entity.type
_entity.pdbx_description
1 polymer ?
#
loop_
_entity_poly.entity_id
_entity_poly.type
_entity_poly.pdbx_seq_one_letter_code
_entity_poly.pdbx_strand_id
1 'polypeptide(L)' 'MGRAFTASQEVAGLHLALVDDVCTTGATLRAATSALLSAGASTVEWWVAARTR' A
#
# COMPACT_ATOMS: atom_id res chain seq x y z
N MET A 1 -16.90 1.28 3.93
CA MET A 1 -15.63 2.00 4.12
C MET A 1 -15.05 2.29 2.73
N GLY A 2 -14.79 3.55 2.39
CA GLY A 2 -14.66 4.03 1.01
C GLY A 2 -13.40 3.58 0.27
N ARG A 3 -13.51 3.41 -1.05
CA ARG A 3 -12.40 3.13 -1.97
C ARG A 3 -11.54 4.38 -2.17
N ALA A 4 -10.68 4.71 -1.21
CA ALA A 4 -9.77 5.85 -1.30
C ALA A 4 -8.66 5.66 -2.35
N PHE A 5 -8.34 4.40 -2.69
CA PHE A 5 -7.30 4.05 -3.64
C PHE A 5 -7.81 3.04 -4.69
N THR A 6 -7.22 3.12 -5.88
CA THR A 6 -7.32 2.12 -6.95
C THR A 6 -5.93 1.96 -7.57
N ALA A 7 -5.64 0.81 -8.17
CA ALA A 7 -4.37 0.52 -8.81
C ALA A 7 -4.56 -0.02 -10.23
N SER A 8 -3.60 0.24 -11.11
CA SER A 8 -3.53 -0.31 -12.47
C SER A 8 -3.22 -1.81 -12.42
N GLN A 9 -3.70 -2.59 -13.39
CA GLN A 9 -3.32 -4.01 -13.52
C GLN A 9 -1.89 -4.22 -14.01
N GLU A 10 -1.18 -3.17 -14.42
CA GLU A 10 0.25 -3.25 -14.77
C GLU A 10 1.13 -3.66 -13.58
N VAL A 11 0.61 -3.59 -12.36
CA VAL A 11 1.29 -4.04 -11.15
C VAL A 11 1.21 -5.57 -10.95
N ALA A 12 0.49 -6.29 -11.81
CA ALA A 12 0.28 -7.72 -11.66
C ALA A 12 1.60 -8.49 -11.64
N GLY A 13 1.76 -9.36 -10.65
CA GLY A 13 2.98 -10.16 -10.46
C GLY A 13 4.15 -9.42 -9.82
N LEU A 14 4.07 -8.09 -9.63
CA LEU A 14 5.19 -7.31 -9.10
C LEU A 14 5.29 -7.37 -7.57
N HIS A 15 6.52 -7.21 -7.07
CA HIS A 15 6.81 -6.99 -5.66
C HIS A 15 7.00 -5.49 -5.44
N LEU A 16 6.15 -4.86 -4.64
CA LEU A 16 6.10 -3.41 -4.52
C LEU A 16 6.46 -2.93 -3.12
N ALA A 17 7.12 -1.78 -3.04
CA ALA A 17 7.30 -1.03 -1.79
C ALA A 17 6.47 0.25 -1.82
N LEU A 18 5.63 0.45 -0.80
CA LEU A 18 5.01 1.73 -0.49
C LEU A 18 5.93 2.51 0.43
N VAL A 19 6.36 3.69 -0.01
CA VAL A 19 7.25 4.57 0.77
C VAL A 19 6.45 5.74 1.32
N ASP A 20 6.59 5.98 2.62
CA ASP A 20 5.97 7.12 3.31
C ASP A 20 6.92 7.65 4.40
N ASP A 21 6.79 8.90 4.81
CA ASP A 21 7.68 9.47 5.83
C ASP A 21 7.34 8.93 7.23
N VAL A 22 6.09 9.14 7.69
CA VAL A 22 5.63 8.80 9.02
C VAL A 22 4.30 8.06 8.95
N CYS A 23 4.30 6.81 9.39
CA CYS A 23 3.07 6.04 9.57
C CYS A 23 2.50 6.25 10.98
N THR A 24 1.31 6.83 11.08
CA THR A 24 0.54 6.87 12.33
C THR A 24 -0.21 5.54 12.53
N THR A 25 -1.52 5.50 12.24
CA THR A 25 -2.34 4.29 12.36
C THR A 25 -2.07 3.25 11.27
N GLY A 26 -1.45 3.67 10.16
CA GLY A 26 -1.26 2.86 8.95
C GLY A 26 -2.53 2.68 8.11
N ALA A 27 -3.60 3.44 8.38
CA ALA A 27 -4.85 3.32 7.62
C ALA A 27 -4.64 3.60 6.12
N THR A 28 -3.85 4.62 5.78
CA THR A 28 -3.49 4.97 4.39
C THR A 28 -2.75 3.83 3.72
N LEU A 29 -1.66 3.35 4.32
CA LEU A 29 -0.85 2.26 3.77
C LEU A 29 -1.65 0.96 3.61
N ARG A 30 -2.56 0.62 4.56
CA ARG A 30 -3.46 -0.54 4.42
C ARG A 30 -4.41 -0.39 3.24
N ALA A 31 -5.02 0.78 3.06
CA ALA A 31 -5.95 1.03 1.99
C ALA A 31 -5.25 0.96 0.61
N ALA A 32 -4.05 1.53 0.50
CA ALA A 32 -3.23 1.46 -0.71
C ALA A 32 -2.74 0.02 -1.00
N THR A 33 -2.26 -0.71 0.01
CA THR A 33 -1.90 -2.13 -0.13
C THR A 33 -3.07 -2.97 -0.59
N SER A 34 -4.26 -2.76 -0.04
CA SER A 34 -5.46 -3.48 -0.46
C SER A 34 -5.77 -3.22 -1.94
N ALA A 35 -5.63 -1.98 -2.42
CA ALA A 35 -5.82 -1.65 -3.83
C ALA A 35 -4.78 -2.33 -4.74
N LEU A 36 -3.50 -2.32 -4.36
CA LEU A 36 -2.41 -2.94 -5.12
C LEU A 36 -2.53 -4.47 -5.19
N LEU A 37 -2.82 -5.13 -4.06
CA LEU A 37 -3.05 -6.57 -4.02
C LEU A 37 -4.29 -6.97 -4.83
N SER A 38 -5.36 -6.17 -4.76
CA SER A 38 -6.57 -6.39 -5.57
C SER A 38 -6.30 -6.22 -7.07
N ALA A 39 -5.29 -5.42 -7.45
CA ALA A 39 -4.84 -5.26 -8.84
C ALA A 39 -3.83 -6.33 -9.29
N GLY A 40 -3.47 -7.28 -8.42
CA GLY A 40 -2.65 -8.45 -8.75
C GLY A 40 -1.19 -8.37 -8.34
N ALA A 41 -0.77 -7.37 -7.55
CA ALA A 41 0.59 -7.34 -7.02
C ALA A 41 0.89 -8.62 -6.20
N SER A 42 2.07 -9.20 -6.38
CA SER A 42 2.50 -10.42 -5.67
C SER A 42 2.74 -10.16 -4.19
N THR A 43 3.38 -9.03 -3.87
CA THR A 43 3.63 -8.60 -2.49
C THR A 43 3.65 -7.07 -2.41
N VAL A 44 3.33 -6.54 -1.24
CA VAL A 44 3.42 -5.11 -0.94
C VAL A 44 4.05 -4.92 0.43
N GLU A 45 5.20 -4.27 0.48
CA GLU A 45 5.91 -3.89 1.71
C GLU A 45 5.71 -2.42 2.04
N TRP A 46 5.86 -2.06 3.31
CA TRP A 46 5.81 -0.66 3.75
C TRP A 46 7.17 -0.24 4.26
N TRP A 47 7.73 0.78 3.62
CA TRP A 47 9.00 1.37 4.02
C TRP A 47 8.73 2.77 4.54
N VAL A 48 8.78 2.92 5.86
CA VAL A 48 8.50 4.20 6.52
C VAL A 48 9.67 4.62 7.37
N ALA A 49 9.99 5.92 7.35
CA ALA A 49 11.09 6.45 8.14
C ALA A 49 10.76 6.41 9.64
N ALA A 50 9.50 6.63 10.02
CA ALA A 50 9.04 6.48 11.39
C ALA A 50 7.64 5.86 11.47
N ARG A 51 7.37 5.19 12.59
CA ARG A 51 6.02 4.76 12.97
C ARG A 51 5.67 5.34 14.34
N THR A 52 4.54 6.03 14.43
CA THR A 52 4.05 6.61 15.67
C THR A 52 2.88 5.81 16.22
N ARG A 53 2.66 5.90 17.52
CA ARG A 53 1.51 5.30 18.20
C ARG A 53 0.31 6.24 18.18
#